data_AF-A0A6A5TAW6-F1
#
_entry.id   AF-A0A6A5TAW6-F1
#
_cell.length_a   1.000
_cell.length_b   1.000
_cell.length_c   1.000
_cell.angle_alpha   90.00
_cell.angle_beta   90.00
_cell.angle_gamma   90.00
#
_symmetry.space_group_name_H-M   'P 1'
#
loop_
_entity.id
_entity.type
_entity.pdbx_description
1 polymer ?
#
loop_
_entity_poly.entity_id
_entity_poly.type
_entity_poly.pdbx_seq_one_letter_code
_entity_poly.pdbx_strand_id
1 'polypeptide(L)'
;MPYHEVPNCVWLQKAARYTVEALGASDNVSKEVRKAAEVTKSESDDENWSRRATSASEGRIFARTGRGSYVLGPAALEAGDVCVLLGNKVPFCLRPMGRRYLLVGDCYVHGLMNGEAMDILAQNALCEKVFDIV
;
A
#
# COMPACT_ATOMS: atom_id res chain seq x y z
N MET A 1 0.49 -18.57 -11.15
CA MET A 1 0.88 -18.64 -9.72
C MET A 1 0.06 -17.61 -8.92
N PRO A 2 -0.59 -17.99 -7.80
CA PRO A 2 -1.22 -17.08 -6.85
C PRO A 2 -0.26 -16.01 -6.31
N TYR A 3 -0.78 -14.81 -6.00
CA TYR A 3 0.03 -13.66 -5.59
C TYR A 3 0.89 -13.93 -4.34
N HIS A 4 0.35 -14.66 -3.36
CA HIS A 4 0.99 -14.96 -2.09
C HIS A 4 2.07 -16.06 -2.17
N GLU A 5 2.13 -16.81 -3.27
CA GLU A 5 3.17 -17.82 -3.51
C GLU A 5 4.43 -17.22 -4.12
N VAL A 6 4.36 -15.98 -4.61
CA VAL A 6 5.51 -15.25 -5.16
C VAL A 6 6.31 -14.63 -4.01
N PRO A 7 7.61 -14.92 -3.87
CA PRO A 7 8.45 -14.30 -2.84
C PRO A 7 8.49 -12.76 -2.97
N ASN A 8 8.45 -12.05 -1.84
CA ASN A 8 8.47 -10.57 -1.81
C ASN A 8 9.66 -9.95 -2.55
N CYS A 9 10.82 -10.61 -2.54
CA CYS A 9 12.00 -10.13 -3.28
C CYS A 9 11.76 -10.06 -4.79
N VAL A 10 10.95 -10.96 -5.35
CA VAL A 10 10.59 -10.96 -6.77
C VAL A 10 9.74 -9.74 -7.10
N TRP A 11 8.76 -9.41 -6.26
CA TRP A 11 7.95 -8.20 -6.43
C TRP A 11 8.78 -6.92 -6.31
N LEU A 12 9.70 -6.87 -5.34
CA LEU A 12 10.61 -5.74 -5.16
C LEU A 12 11.50 -5.53 -6.39
N GLN A 13 12.05 -6.60 -6.95
CA GLN A 13 12.87 -6.55 -8.15
C GLN A 13 12.07 -6.04 -9.36
N LYS A 14 10.85 -6.55 -9.59
CA LYS A 14 9.98 -6.08 -10.68
C LYS A 14 9.64 -4.58 -10.54
N ALA A 15 9.35 -4.14 -9.31
CA ALA A 15 9.09 -2.73 -9.02
C ALA A 15 10.33 -1.83 -9.23
N ALA A 16 11.50 -2.29 -8.78
CA ALA A 16 12.76 -1.59 -8.97
C ALA A 16 13.09 -1.43 -10.46
N ARG A 17 12.93 -2.50 -11.25
CA ARG A 17 13.12 -2.47 -12.70
C ARG A 17 12.19 -1.47 -13.38
N TYR A 18 10.89 -1.54 -13.11
CA TYR A 18 9.91 -0.58 -13.66
C TYR A 18 10.27 0.86 -13.29
N THR A 19 10.72 1.10 -12.05
CA THR A 19 11.12 2.44 -11.60
C THR A 19 12.33 2.97 -12.36
N VAL A 20 13.36 2.13 -12.56
CA VAL A 20 14.56 2.47 -13.33
C VAL A 20 14.22 2.71 -14.80
N GLU A 21 13.37 1.87 -15.40
CA GLU A 21 12.93 2.00 -16.79
C GLU A 21 12.09 3.26 -17.01
N ALA A 22 11.13 3.54 -16.13
CA ALA A 22 10.21 4.68 -16.24
C ALA A 22 10.89 6.03 -15.98
N LEU A 23 11.88 6.08 -15.07
CA LEU A 23 12.60 7.31 -14.71
C LEU A 23 13.92 7.51 -15.47
N GLY A 24 14.38 6.49 -16.21
CA GLY A 24 15.59 6.52 -17.02
C GLY A 24 16.90 6.71 -16.24
N ALA A 25 17.91 7.26 -16.91
CA ALA A 25 19.24 7.52 -16.34
C ALA A 25 19.30 8.70 -15.35
N SER A 26 18.15 9.23 -14.91
CA SER A 26 18.09 10.36 -13.98
C SER A 26 18.71 10.00 -12.63
N ASP A 27 19.51 10.89 -12.03
CA ASP A 27 20.13 10.71 -10.70
C ASP A 27 19.12 10.58 -9.53
N ASN A 28 17.82 10.65 -9.83
CA ASN A 28 16.72 10.56 -8.88
C ASN A 28 16.47 9.13 -8.34
N VAL A 29 17.15 8.11 -8.89
CA VAL A 29 17.03 6.72 -8.45
C VAL A 29 18.31 6.28 -7.75
N SER A 30 18.18 5.83 -6.50
CA SER A 30 19.31 5.43 -5.66
C SER A 30 20.05 4.21 -6.23
N LYS A 31 21.32 4.06 -5.84
CA LYS A 31 22.18 2.95 -6.30
C LYS A 31 21.63 1.59 -5.87
N GLU A 32 20.99 1.53 -4.71
CA GLU A 32 20.38 0.32 -4.16
C GLU A 32 19.20 -0.15 -5.02
N VAL A 33 18.36 0.78 -5.48
CA VAL A 33 17.22 0.47 -6.36
C VAL A 33 17.73 -0.01 -7.72
N ARG A 34 18.77 0.64 -8.27
CA ARG A 34 19.41 0.20 -9.52
C ARG A 34 19.99 -1.21 -9.40
N LYS A 35 20.72 -1.49 -8.32
CA LYS A 35 21.25 -2.83 -8.04
C LYS A 35 20.14 -3.89 -7.92
N ALA A 36 19.02 -3.54 -7.29
CA ALA A 36 17.88 -4.45 -7.16
C ALA A 36 17.22 -4.77 -8.51
N ALA A 37 17.38 -3.92 -9.53
CA ALA A 37 16.84 -4.15 -10.88
C ALA A 37 17.70 -5.11 -11.73
N GLU A 38 18.96 -5.35 -11.38
CA GLU A 38 19.94 -6.07 -12.23
C GLU A 38 19.87 -7.61 -12.12
N VAL A 39 19.21 -8.19 -11.12
CA VAL A 39 19.22 -9.65 -10.86
C VAL A 39 18.16 -10.37 -11.73
N THR A 40 18.62 -11.31 -12.58
CA THR A 40 17.96 -11.74 -13.83
C THR A 40 17.04 -12.98 -13.76
N LYS A 41 15.92 -12.96 -14.51
CA LYS A 41 15.55 -13.96 -15.56
C LYS A 41 14.47 -13.37 -16.49
N SER A 42 14.58 -13.61 -17.79
CA SER A 42 13.73 -13.03 -18.84
C SER A 42 12.30 -13.59 -18.88
N GLU A 43 11.35 -12.66 -19.00
CA GLU A 43 10.25 -12.60 -19.98
C GLU A 43 9.61 -13.90 -20.46
N SER A 44 8.79 -14.53 -19.62
CA SER A 44 7.55 -15.11 -20.15
C SER A 44 6.30 -14.89 -19.27
N ASP A 45 6.46 -14.45 -18.02
CA ASP A 45 5.34 -14.05 -17.13
C ASP A 45 5.35 -12.55 -16.77
N ASP A 46 6.09 -11.73 -17.53
CA ASP A 46 6.44 -10.34 -17.17
C ASP A 46 5.49 -9.26 -17.71
N GLU A 47 4.60 -9.57 -18.66
CA GLU A 47 3.75 -8.56 -19.31
C GLU A 47 2.70 -7.90 -18.41
N ASN A 48 2.61 -8.23 -17.12
CA ASN A 48 1.48 -7.81 -16.30
C ASN A 48 1.80 -7.21 -14.92
N TRP A 49 3.07 -7.10 -14.50
CA TRP A 49 3.33 -6.42 -13.21
C TRP A 49 3.00 -4.94 -13.28
N SER A 50 3.53 -4.22 -14.28
CA SER A 50 3.28 -2.79 -14.46
C SER A 50 1.79 -2.52 -14.62
N ARG A 51 1.10 -3.28 -15.48
CA ARG A 51 -0.36 -3.15 -15.65
C ARG A 51 -1.14 -3.41 -14.36
N ARG A 52 -0.77 -4.41 -13.56
CA ARG A 52 -1.40 -4.66 -12.24
C ARG A 52 -1.09 -3.56 -11.25
N ALA A 53 0.15 -3.08 -11.20
CA ALA A 53 0.56 -1.99 -10.32
C ALA A 53 -0.16 -0.69 -10.68
N THR A 54 -0.24 -0.36 -11.97
CA THR A 54 -1.03 0.75 -12.49
C THR A 54 -2.50 0.59 -12.11
N SER A 55 -3.12 -0.55 -12.40
CA SER A 55 -4.54 -0.78 -12.08
C SER A 55 -4.82 -0.72 -10.57
N ALA A 56 -3.89 -1.22 -9.74
CA ALA A 56 -4.04 -1.17 -8.28
C ALA A 56 -3.85 0.24 -7.71
N SER A 57 -3.16 1.13 -8.44
CA SER A 57 -2.80 2.48 -8.00
C SER A 57 -3.60 3.58 -8.71
N GLU A 58 -4.37 3.22 -9.75
CA GLU A 58 -5.14 4.16 -10.55
C GLU A 58 -6.20 4.86 -9.69
N GLY A 59 -6.26 6.20 -9.80
CA GLY A 59 -7.18 7.01 -9.01
C GLY A 59 -6.87 7.05 -7.51
N ARG A 60 -5.69 6.56 -7.08
CA ARG A 60 -5.25 6.60 -5.69
C ARG A 60 -4.22 7.68 -5.45
N ILE A 61 -4.15 8.18 -4.22
CA ILE A 61 -3.13 9.12 -3.79
C ILE A 61 -2.19 8.49 -2.78
N PHE A 62 -0.93 8.93 -2.80
CA PHE A 62 0.07 8.53 -1.83
C PHE A 62 0.08 9.48 -0.64
N ALA A 63 0.11 8.93 0.56
CA ALA A 63 0.19 9.69 1.81
C ALA A 63 1.09 8.97 2.83
N ARG A 64 1.47 9.69 3.88
CA ARG A 64 2.17 9.13 5.05
C ARG A 64 1.38 9.44 6.31
N THR A 65 1.12 8.44 7.14
CA THR A 65 0.48 8.65 8.43
C THR A 65 1.42 9.39 9.38
N GLY A 66 0.87 10.02 10.43
CA GLY A 66 1.67 10.61 11.50
C GLY A 66 2.57 9.61 12.24
N ARG A 67 2.27 8.31 12.15
CA ARG A 67 3.09 7.21 12.69
C ARG A 67 4.17 6.70 11.73
N GLY A 68 4.28 7.29 10.53
CA GLY A 68 5.29 6.95 9.54
C GLY A 68 4.91 5.84 8.55
N SER A 69 3.71 5.27 8.63
CA SER A 69 3.24 4.26 7.68
C SER A 69 2.91 4.89 6.32
N TYR A 70 3.22 4.19 5.24
CA TYR A 70 2.84 4.60 3.89
C TYR A 70 1.42 4.16 3.55
N VAL A 71 0.67 5.04 2.90
CA VAL A 71 -0.73 4.82 2.52
C VAL A 71 -0.90 5.08 1.04
N LEU A 72 -1.64 4.19 0.38
CA LEU A 72 -2.16 4.39 -0.96
C LEU A 72 -3.69 4.33 -0.89
N GLY A 73 -4.31 5.51 -0.78
CA GLY A 73 -5.73 5.68 -0.48
C GLY A 73 -6.54 6.28 -1.63
N PRO A 74 -7.86 6.46 -1.45
CA PRO A 74 -8.74 6.99 -2.49
C PRO A 74 -8.38 8.43 -2.87
N ALA A 75 -8.76 8.88 -4.07
CA ALA A 75 -8.54 10.26 -4.53
C ALA A 75 -9.03 11.34 -3.56
N ALA A 76 -10.08 11.04 -2.79
CA ALA A 76 -10.68 11.94 -1.80
C ALA A 76 -9.98 11.92 -0.44
N LEU A 77 -8.89 11.17 -0.24
CA LEU A 77 -8.18 11.09 1.05
C LEU A 77 -7.63 12.46 1.46
N GLU A 78 -7.85 12.84 2.72
CA GLU A 78 -7.43 14.13 3.29
C GLU A 78 -6.65 13.95 4.60
N ALA A 79 -5.90 15.00 4.97
CA ALA A 79 -5.23 15.05 6.26
C ALA A 79 -6.27 15.02 7.41
N GLY A 80 -6.09 14.09 8.34
CA GLY A 80 -7.04 13.85 9.43
C GLY A 80 -7.93 12.63 9.23
N ASP A 81 -7.96 12.06 8.02
CA ASP A 81 -8.61 10.76 7.79
C ASP A 81 -7.86 9.65 8.54
N VAL A 82 -8.63 8.69 9.09
CA VAL A 82 -8.13 7.57 9.89
C VAL A 82 -8.28 6.28 9.09
N CYS A 83 -7.27 5.41 9.12
CA CYS A 83 -7.20 4.22 8.25
C CYS A 83 -7.26 2.90 9.04
N VAL A 84 -8.38 2.54 9.67
CA VAL A 84 -8.59 1.18 10.23
C VAL A 84 -10.08 0.86 10.34
N LEU A 85 -10.51 -0.27 9.76
CA LEU A 85 -11.81 -0.89 10.01
C LEU A 85 -11.57 -2.38 10.28
N LEU A 86 -11.94 -2.86 11.47
CA LEU A 86 -11.79 -4.27 11.86
C LEU A 86 -12.75 -5.15 11.06
N GLY A 87 -12.32 -6.39 10.76
CA GLY A 87 -13.16 -7.39 10.11
C GLY A 87 -13.11 -7.43 8.59
N ASN A 88 -12.21 -6.66 7.94
CA ASN A 88 -11.99 -6.73 6.49
C ASN A 88 -10.52 -7.08 6.17
N LYS A 89 -10.26 -7.56 4.95
CA LYS A 89 -8.92 -7.85 4.43
C LYS A 89 -8.15 -6.58 4.08
N VAL A 90 -8.83 -5.45 3.95
CA VAL A 90 -8.24 -4.15 3.62
C VAL A 90 -8.69 -3.07 4.61
N PRO A 91 -7.81 -2.15 5.01
CA PRO A 91 -8.18 -0.97 5.78
C PRO A 91 -9.07 -0.02 4.98
N PHE A 92 -9.89 0.76 5.67
CA PHE A 92 -10.72 1.81 5.08
C PHE A 92 -10.34 3.17 5.67
N CYS A 93 -10.35 4.18 4.81
CA CYS A 93 -10.25 5.58 5.19
C CYS A 93 -11.60 6.07 5.71
N LEU A 94 -11.58 6.58 6.93
CA LEU A 94 -12.72 7.12 7.64
C LEU A 94 -12.46 8.59 7.96
N ARG A 95 -13.41 9.46 7.58
CA ARG A 95 -13.36 10.88 7.89
C ARG A 95 -14.22 11.21 9.10
N PRO A 96 -13.64 11.74 10.19
CA PRO A 96 -14.43 12.16 11.35
C PRO A 96 -15.45 13.25 10.98
N MET A 97 -16.72 13.02 11.32
CA MET A 97 -17.83 13.96 11.15
C MET A 97 -18.62 14.07 12.46
N GLY A 98 -18.08 14.85 13.41
CA GLY A 98 -18.66 14.97 14.75
C GLY A 98 -18.60 13.65 15.52
N ARG A 99 -19.76 13.02 15.75
CA ARG A 99 -19.87 11.71 16.43
C ARG A 99 -19.88 10.52 15.47
N ARG A 100 -19.95 10.76 14.17
CA ARG A 100 -20.01 9.73 13.13
C ARG A 100 -18.77 9.80 12.24
N TYR A 101 -18.64 8.84 11.35
CA TYR A 101 -17.55 8.77 10.39
C TYR A 101 -18.11 8.60 8.99
N LEU A 102 -17.59 9.36 8.03
CA LEU A 102 -17.85 9.12 6.62
C LEU A 102 -16.89 8.05 6.12
N LEU A 103 -17.42 7.04 5.41
CA LEU A 103 -16.60 6.05 4.72
C LEU A 103 -16.06 6.66 3.42
N VAL A 104 -14.79 7.04 3.40
CA VAL A 104 -14.16 7.70 2.24
C VAL A 104 -13.81 6.68 1.15
N GLY A 105 -13.32 5.50 1.55
CA GLY A 105 -12.93 4.44 0.61
C GLY A 105 -11.96 3.44 1.22
N ASP A 106 -11.62 2.39 0.47
CA ASP A 106 -10.59 1.43 0.86
C ASP A 106 -9.17 2.00 0.65
N CYS A 107 -8.20 1.49 1.40
CA CYS A 107 -6.82 1.92 1.24
C CYS A 107 -5.83 0.79 1.48
N TYR A 108 -4.67 0.92 0.85
CA TYR A 108 -3.51 0.12 1.19
C TYR A 108 -2.71 0.85 2.26
N VAL A 109 -2.41 0.17 3.36
CA VAL A 109 -1.49 0.68 4.39
C VAL A 109 -0.33 -0.30 4.54
N HIS A 110 0.86 0.19 4.23
CA HIS A 110 2.06 -0.64 4.27
C HIS A 110 2.31 -1.16 5.68
N GLY A 111 2.43 -2.49 5.80
CA GLY A 111 2.70 -3.18 7.06
C GLY A 111 1.50 -3.30 8.00
N LEU A 112 0.26 -3.19 7.50
CA LEU A 112 -0.96 -3.46 8.29
C LEU A 112 -1.90 -4.52 7.68
N MET A 113 -1.67 -4.95 6.43
CA MET A 113 -2.65 -5.71 5.65
C MET A 113 -2.43 -7.21 5.61
N ASN A 114 -1.30 -7.70 6.14
CA ASN A 114 -0.94 -9.12 6.14
C ASN A 114 -1.04 -9.74 7.55
N GLY A 115 -1.91 -9.16 8.39
CA GLY A 115 -2.14 -9.60 9.77
C GLY A 115 -1.43 -8.76 10.83
N GLU A 116 -0.50 -7.88 10.44
CA GLU A 116 0.26 -7.06 11.41
C GLU A 116 -0.66 -6.17 12.24
N ALA A 117 -1.75 -5.65 11.66
CA ALA A 117 -2.74 -4.89 12.42
C ALA A 117 -3.38 -5.70 13.55
N MET A 118 -3.60 -7.00 13.32
CA MET A 118 -4.15 -7.91 14.34
C MET A 118 -3.10 -8.26 15.40
N ASP A 119 -1.84 -8.40 15.02
CA ASP A 119 -0.74 -8.61 15.96
C ASP A 119 -0.58 -7.40 16.89
N ILE A 120 -0.64 -6.18 16.35
CA ILE A 120 -0.57 -4.94 17.13
C ILE A 120 -1.80 -4.83 18.07
N LEU A 121 -2.98 -5.24 17.59
CA LEU A 121 -4.19 -5.29 18.40
C LEU A 121 -4.06 -6.27 19.58
N ALA A 122 -3.58 -7.49 19.31
CA ALA A 122 -3.36 -8.52 20.33
C ALA A 122 -2.31 -8.12 21.38
N GLN A 123 -1.35 -7.26 20.99
CA GLN A 123 -0.36 -6.68 21.89
C GLN A 123 -0.91 -5.51 22.74
N ASN A 124 -2.21 -5.22 22.68
CA ASN A 124 -2.87 -4.08 23.34
C ASN A 124 -2.25 -2.71 22.98
N ALA A 125 -1.63 -2.62 21.80
CA ALA A 125 -1.03 -1.37 21.30
C ALA A 125 -2.01 -0.54 20.45
N LEU A 126 -3.26 -1.00 20.32
CA LEU A 126 -4.38 -0.31 19.67
C LEU A 126 -5.60 -0.27 20.60
N CYS A 127 -6.43 0.76 20.40
CA CYS A 127 -7.71 0.89 21.10
C CYS A 127 -8.84 0.61 20.10
N GLU A 128 -9.69 -0.36 20.42
CA GLU A 128 -10.90 -0.64 19.67
C GLU A 128 -11.98 0.40 19.99
N LYS A 129 -12.72 0.82 18.97
CA LYS A 129 -13.81 1.77 19.12
C LYS A 129 -14.95 1.40 18.19
N VAL A 130 -16.16 1.41 18.73
CA VAL A 130 -17.40 1.32 17.95
C VAL A 130 -17.82 2.72 17.51
N PHE A 131 -18.25 2.84 16.27
CA PHE A 131 -18.67 4.11 15.67
C PHE A 131 -19.76 3.89 14.62
N ASP A 132 -20.52 4.94 14.34
CA ASP A 132 -21.53 4.93 13.29
C ASP A 132 -20.94 5.49 11.98
N ILE A 133 -21.30 4.85 10.87
CA ILE A 133 -20.98 5.32 9.52
C ILE A 133 -22.16 6.12 8.98
N VAL A 134 -21.90 7.25 8.31
CA VAL A 134 -22.92 8.05 7.60
C VAL A 134 -23.12 7.59 6.17
#